data_AF-A0A141RI04-F1
#
_entry.id   AF-A0A141RI04-F1
#
_cell.length_a   1.000
_cell.length_b   1.000
_cell.length_c   1.000
_cell.angle_alpha   90.00
_cell.angle_beta   90.00
_cell.angle_gamma   90.00
#
_symmetry.space_group_name_H-M   'P 1'
#
loop_
_entity.id
_entity.type
_entity.pdbx_description
1 polymer ?
#
loop_
_entity_poly.entity_id
_entity_poly.type
_entity_poly.pdbx_seq_one_letter_code
_entity_poly.pdbx_strand_id
1 'polypeptide(L)'
;MLENLNYELFYLLNATPSSPEWMIDLATFIAKDLISIVPALAVILWLWGPRTQVIAQRHLVIKMAMAIGVSVLASYVLGHAFPHDRPFVDRVGYNFLHTRSRAITAR
;
A
#
# COMPACT_ATOMS: atom_id res chain seq x y z
N MET A 1 23.50 7.97 -9.14
CA MET A 1 23.86 8.11 -7.70
C MET A 1 22.65 7.84 -6.80
N LEU A 2 21.53 8.55 -6.94
CA LEU A 2 20.31 8.30 -6.15
C LEU A 2 19.77 6.87 -6.33
N GLU A 3 19.90 6.35 -7.55
CA GLU A 3 19.46 4.99 -7.91
C GLU A 3 20.29 3.89 -7.23
N ASN A 4 21.61 4.04 -7.12
CA ASN A 4 22.45 3.13 -6.34
C ASN A 4 22.05 3.08 -4.86
N LEU A 5 21.79 4.25 -4.27
CA LEU A 5 21.31 4.32 -2.89
C LEU A 5 19.95 3.62 -2.73
N ASN A 6 19.06 3.78 -3.71
CA ASN A 6 17.77 3.08 -3.74
C ASN A 6 17.96 1.56 -3.75
N TYR A 7 18.88 1.05 -4.57
CA TYR A 7 19.21 -0.38 -4.62
C TYR A 7 19.85 -0.91 -3.32
N GLU A 8 20.76 -0.15 -2.70
CA GLU A 8 21.36 -0.55 -1.42
C GLU A 8 20.33 -0.61 -0.29
N LEU A 9 19.47 0.41 -0.18
CA LEU A 9 18.37 0.42 0.79
C LEU A 9 17.38 -0.72 0.52
N PHE A 10 17.12 -0.99 -0.76
CA PHE A 10 16.29 -2.12 -1.16
C PHE A 10 16.86 -3.45 -0.69
N TYR A 11 18.15 -3.72 -0.95
CA TYR A 11 18.79 -4.96 -0.51
C TYR A 11 18.84 -5.11 1.02
N LEU A 12 18.95 -4.01 1.75
CA LEU A 12 18.91 -4.02 3.21
C LEU A 12 17.54 -4.45 3.76
N LEU A 13 16.46 -4.04 3.08
CA LEU A 13 15.09 -4.33 3.49
C LEU A 13 14.51 -5.61 2.84
N ASN A 14 15.09 -6.05 1.72
CA ASN A 14 14.61 -7.22 0.99
C ASN A 14 14.83 -8.48 1.82
N ALA A 15 13.76 -9.26 2.00
CA ALA A 15 13.86 -10.56 2.63
C ALA A 15 14.80 -11.46 1.80
N THR A 16 15.73 -12.14 2.45
CA THR A 16 16.61 -13.13 1.83
C THR A 16 16.13 -14.56 2.15
N PRO A 17 16.58 -15.60 1.42
CA PRO A 17 16.22 -16.99 1.71
C PRO A 17 16.60 -17.48 3.11
N SER A 18 17.51 -16.76 3.78
CA SER A 18 17.90 -16.99 5.17
C SER A 18 17.00 -16.27 6.18
N SER A 19 16.01 -15.51 5.71
CA SER A 19 15.05 -14.79 6.57
C SER A 19 14.11 -15.78 7.25
N PRO A 20 13.82 -15.61 8.55
CA PRO A 20 12.90 -16.51 9.24
C PRO A 20 11.50 -16.51 8.63
N GLU A 21 10.90 -17.68 8.44
CA GLU A 21 9.56 -17.82 7.83
C GLU A 21 8.49 -17.01 8.59
N TRP A 22 8.54 -16.98 9.92
CA TRP A 22 7.61 -16.22 10.75
C TRP A 22 7.63 -14.70 10.46
N MET A 23 8.78 -14.16 10.00
CA MET A 23 8.92 -12.75 9.66
C MET A 23 8.25 -12.45 8.31
N ILE A 24 8.32 -13.39 7.37
CA ILE A 24 7.64 -13.31 6.07
C ILE A 24 6.12 -13.40 6.26
N ASP A 25 5.67 -14.31 7.14
CA ASP A 25 4.26 -14.44 7.48
C ASP A 25 3.71 -13.19 8.15
N LEU A 26 4.45 -12.62 9.12
CA LEU A 26 4.08 -11.37 9.78
C LEU A 26 4.01 -10.20 8.78
N ALA A 27 4.99 -10.07 7.88
CA ALA A 27 4.98 -9.05 6.84
C ALA A 27 3.78 -9.22 5.90
N THR A 28 3.43 -10.46 5.56
CA THR A 28 2.28 -10.78 4.71
C THR A 28 0.95 -10.47 5.40
N PHE A 29 0.83 -10.80 6.69
CA PHE A 29 -0.32 -10.46 7.52
C PHE A 29 -0.51 -8.94 7.60
N ILE A 30 0.55 -8.19 7.88
CA ILE A 30 0.50 -6.73 7.89
C ILE A 30 0.08 -6.19 6.51
N ALA A 31 0.68 -6.69 5.43
CA ALA A 31 0.38 -6.19 4.08
C ALA A 31 -1.07 -6.45 3.65
N LYS A 32 -1.67 -7.58 4.04
CA LYS A 32 -3.04 -7.95 3.63
C LYS A 32 -4.11 -7.49 4.62
N ASP A 33 -3.90 -7.69 5.91
CA ASP A 33 -4.95 -7.52 6.92
C ASP A 33 -4.97 -6.09 7.47
N LEU A 34 -3.82 -5.43 7.62
CA LEU A 34 -3.78 -4.06 8.14
C LEU A 34 -4.40 -3.04 7.17
N ILE A 35 -4.25 -3.24 5.86
CA ILE A 35 -4.87 -2.34 4.87
C ILE A 35 -6.40 -2.45 4.89
N SER A 36 -6.94 -3.61 5.27
CA SER A 36 -8.39 -3.84 5.39
C SER A 36 -9.02 -3.16 6.62
N ILE A 37 -8.21 -2.80 7.64
CA ILE A 37 -8.68 -2.12 8.85
C ILE A 37 -9.21 -0.72 8.54
N VAL A 38 -8.62 0.00 7.57
CA VAL A 38 -9.04 1.37 7.20
C VAL A 38 -10.51 1.41 6.74
N PRO A 39 -10.95 0.62 5.74
CA PRO A 39 -12.35 0.59 5.34
C PRO A 39 -13.26 -0.02 6.43
N ALA A 40 -12.79 -1.01 7.19
CA ALA A 40 -13.57 -1.58 8.29
C ALA A 40 -13.89 -0.54 9.38
N LEU A 41 -12.90 0.26 9.78
CA LEU A 41 -13.08 1.37 10.72
C LEU A 41 -14.04 2.42 10.17
N ALA A 42 -13.98 2.74 8.87
CA ALA A 42 -14.92 3.66 8.25
C ALA A 42 -16.37 3.15 8.35
N VAL A 43 -16.61 1.85 8.12
CA VAL A 43 -17.93 1.22 8.24
C VAL A 43 -18.40 1.16 9.70
N ILE A 44 -17.53 0.76 10.63
CA ILE A 44 -17.85 0.71 12.07
C ILE A 44 -18.23 2.11 12.57
N LEU A 45 -17.42 3.13 12.24
CA LEU A 45 -17.66 4.51 12.64
C LEU A 45 -18.95 5.07 12.01
N TRP A 46 -19.29 4.63 10.80
CA TRP A 46 -20.54 4.97 10.13
C TRP A 46 -21.77 4.35 10.81
N LEU A 47 -21.68 3.10 11.28
CA LEU A 47 -22.79 2.37 11.88
C LEU A 47 -23.02 2.68 13.38
N TRP A 48 -21.97 3.05 14.13
CA TRP A 48 -22.03 3.24 15.59
C TRP A 48 -22.09 4.70 16.08
N GLY A 49 -22.21 5.68 15.18
CA GLY A 49 -22.18 7.09 15.56
C GLY A 49 -23.31 7.54 16.51
N PRO A 50 -23.02 8.25 17.63
CA PRO A 50 -24.04 8.75 18.55
C PRO A 50 -25.10 9.59 17.85
N ARG A 51 -26.38 9.27 18.06
CA ARG A 51 -27.53 9.92 17.39
C ARG A 51 -27.63 11.43 17.62
N THR A 52 -26.92 11.97 18.60
CA THR A 52 -26.86 13.41 18.94
C THR A 52 -25.80 14.20 18.16
N GLN A 53 -24.84 13.53 17.47
CA GLN A 53 -23.76 14.18 16.70
C GLN A 53 -23.58 13.58 15.29
N VAL A 54 -24.59 12.88 14.78
CA VAL A 54 -24.55 12.18 13.48
C VAL A 54 -24.11 13.07 12.32
N ILE A 55 -24.46 14.36 12.35
CA ILE A 55 -24.06 15.32 11.31
C ILE A 55 -22.55 15.57 11.37
N ALA A 56 -21.97 15.83 12.54
CA ALA A 56 -20.53 16.12 12.67
C ALA A 56 -19.65 14.90 12.33
N GLN A 57 -20.07 13.71 12.73
CA GLN A 57 -19.33 12.48 12.47
C GLN A 57 -19.38 12.06 10.99
N ARG A 58 -20.52 12.29 10.32
CA ARG A 58 -20.63 12.10 8.86
C ARG A 58 -19.72 13.04 8.09
N HIS A 59 -19.60 14.30 8.51
CA HIS A 59 -18.64 15.23 7.92
C HIS A 59 -17.20 14.75 8.08
N LEU A 60 -16.83 14.18 9.23
CA LEU A 60 -15.49 13.62 9.43
C LEU A 60 -15.22 12.43 8.49
N VAL A 61 -16.15 11.48 8.41
CA VAL A 61 -16.03 10.30 7.52
C VAL A 61 -15.94 10.75 6.06
N ILE A 62 -16.77 11.70 5.64
CA ILE A 62 -16.76 12.23 4.26
C ILE A 62 -15.44 12.96 3.96
N LYS A 63 -14.92 13.76 4.89
CA LYS A 63 -13.61 14.42 4.73
C LYS A 63 -12.47 13.41 4.62
N MET A 64 -12.48 12.36 5.46
CA MET A 64 -11.48 11.28 5.38
C MET A 64 -11.59 10.51 4.07
N ALA A 65 -12.81 10.16 3.64
CA ALA A 65 -13.04 9.50 2.37
C ALA A 65 -12.57 10.36 1.17
N MET A 66 -12.84 11.67 1.19
CA MET A 66 -12.31 12.59 0.18
C MET A 66 -10.79 12.65 0.21
N ALA A 67 -10.17 12.77 1.38
CA ALA A 67 -8.71 12.80 1.51
C ALA A 67 -8.06 11.51 0.97
N ILE A 68 -8.62 10.35 1.31
CA ILE A 68 -8.19 9.06 0.78
C ILE A 68 -8.37 9.01 -0.74
N GLY A 69 -9.53 9.43 -1.25
CA GLY A 69 -9.82 9.45 -2.69
C GLY A 69 -8.86 10.34 -3.47
N VAL A 70 -8.58 11.54 -2.96
CA VAL A 70 -7.60 12.47 -3.56
C VAL A 70 -6.20 11.88 -3.51
N SER A 71 -5.79 11.26 -2.39
CA SER A 71 -4.48 10.61 -2.25
C SER A 71 -4.31 9.46 -3.23
N VAL A 72 -5.32 8.60 -3.40
CA VAL A 72 -5.32 7.50 -4.35
C VAL A 72 -5.26 8.01 -5.79
N LEU A 73 -6.05 9.05 -6.12
CA LEU A 73 -6.05 9.64 -7.45
C LEU A 73 -4.70 10.27 -7.78
N ALA A 74 -4.14 11.04 -6.86
CA ALA A 74 -2.81 11.63 -7.02
C ALA A 74 -1.74 10.54 -7.21
N SER A 75 -1.78 9.48 -6.40
CA SER A 75 -0.87 8.33 -6.52
C SER A 75 -1.02 7.62 -7.87
N TYR A 76 -2.25 7.49 -8.37
CA TYR A 76 -2.54 6.90 -9.68
C TYR A 76 -2.00 7.76 -10.83
N VAL A 77 -2.26 9.07 -10.79
CA VAL A 77 -1.78 10.01 -11.81
C VAL A 77 -0.26 10.06 -11.82
N LEU A 78 0.39 10.12 -10.65
CA LEU A 78 1.85 10.09 -10.54
C LEU A 78 2.43 8.78 -11.06
N GLY A 79 1.82 7.64 -10.75
CA GLY A 79 2.26 6.34 -11.26
C GLY A 79 2.13 6.20 -12.77
N HIS A 80 1.19 6.92 -13.39
CA HIS A 80 1.04 6.95 -14.85
C HIS A 80 1.94 7.98 -15.53
N ALA A 81 2.14 9.14 -14.91
CA ALA A 81 2.99 10.22 -15.43
C ALA A 81 4.49 9.87 -15.31
N PHE A 82 4.87 9.13 -14.27
CA PHE A 82 6.25 8.71 -14.01
C PHE A 82 6.28 7.20 -13.75
N PRO A 83 6.21 6.38 -14.81
CA PRO A 83 6.41 4.94 -14.68
C PRO A 83 7.85 4.68 -14.25
N HIS A 84 8.04 4.36 -12.97
CA HIS A 84 9.32 3.92 -12.44
C HIS A 84 9.17 2.46 -12.05
N ASP A 85 9.90 1.59 -12.74
CA ASP A 85 9.86 0.16 -12.46
C ASP A 85 10.35 -0.08 -11.03
N ARG A 86 9.55 -0.85 -10.27
CA ARG A 86 9.97 -1.21 -8.94
C ARG A 86 11.08 -2.25 -9.07
N PRO A 87 12.17 -2.16 -8.27
CA PRO A 87 13.33 -3.06 -8.36
C PRO A 87 13.00 -4.57 -8.38
N PHE A 88 11.88 -5.00 -7.77
CA PHE A 88 11.41 -6.38 -7.82
C PHE A 88 10.96 -6.88 -9.22
N VAL A 89 10.57 -5.97 -10.12
CA VAL A 89 10.16 -6.26 -11.51
C VAL A 89 11.37 -6.53 -12.40
N ASP A 90 12.49 -5.85 -12.11
CA ASP A 90 13.79 -6.03 -12.76
C ASP A 90 14.58 -7.24 -12.25
N ARG A 91 13.92 -8.15 -11.52
CA ARG A 91 14.52 -9.36 -10.91
C ARG A 91 15.66 -9.03 -9.94
N VAL A 92 15.62 -7.86 -9.32
CA VAL A 92 16.59 -7.45 -8.30
C VAL A 92 16.08 -7.93 -6.93
N GLY A 93 16.89 -8.72 -6.22
CA GLY A 93 16.54 -9.32 -4.93
C GLY A 93 15.65 -10.57 -5.00
N TYR A 94 15.15 -11.02 -3.84
CA TYR A 94 14.25 -12.17 -3.74
C TYR A 94 12.79 -11.72 -3.61
N ASN A 95 11.88 -12.45 -4.25
CA ASN A 95 10.44 -12.13 -4.24
C ASN A 95 9.65 -13.37 -3.80
N PHE A 96 9.11 -13.33 -2.59
CA PHE A 96 8.37 -14.44 -1.98
C PHE A 96 6.86 -14.36 -2.22
N LEU A 97 6.36 -13.28 -2.82
CA LEU A 97 4.97 -13.11 -3.20
C LEU A 97 4.81 -13.22 -4.72
N HIS A 98 3.88 -14.07 -5.18
CA HIS A 98 3.57 -14.20 -6.60
C HIS A 98 2.99 -12.88 -7.13
N THR A 99 3.85 -12.06 -7.70
CA THR A 99 3.48 -10.79 -8.29
C THR A 99 2.97 -11.08 -9.70
N ARG A 100 1.65 -10.91 -9.94
CA ARG A 100 1.11 -10.85 -11.31
C ARG A 100 1.64 -9.55 -11.92
N SER A 101 2.79 -9.61 -12.60
CA SER A 101 3.30 -8.45 -13.34
C SER A 101 2.28 -8.09 -14.41
N ARG A 102 1.53 -7.01 -14.19
CA ARG A 102 1.04 -6.23 -15.32
C ARG A 102 2.26 -5.48 -15.84
N ALA A 103 3.11 -6.20 -16.57
CA ALA A 103 3.91 -5.56 -17.59
C ALA A 103 2.89 -4.80 -18.45
N ILE A 104 2.90 -3.47 -18.35
CA ILE A 104 2.21 -2.64 -19.31
C ILE A 104 2.95 -2.92 -20.60
N THR A 105 2.41 -3.84 -21.40
CA THR A 105 2.74 -4.00 -22.81
C THR A 105 2.29 -2.71 -23.52
N ALA A 106 3.09 -1.66 -23.37
CA ALA A 106 3.18 -0.62 -24.37
C ALA A 106 4.50 -0.89 -25.09
N ARG A 107 4.36 -1.17 -26.39
CA ARG A 107 5.40 -1.46 -27.37
C ARG A 107 6.69 -0.68 -27.21
#